data_AF-A0AAE1BFF5-F1
#
_entry.id   AF-A0AAE1BFF5-F1
#
_cell.length_a   1.000
_cell.length_b   1.000
_cell.length_c   1.000
_cell.angle_alpha   90.00
_cell.angle_beta   90.00
_cell.angle_gamma   90.00
#
_symmetry.space_group_name_H-M   'P 1'
#
loop_
_entity.id
_entity.type
_entity.pdbx_description
1 polymer ?
#
loop_
_entity_poly.entity_id
_entity_poly.type
_entity_poly.pdbx_seq_one_letter_code
_entity_poly.pdbx_strand_id
1 'polypeptide(L)'
;MSGAKRVGKKEEKNLGGEKEMSGAKRVGKKEEKNRGGEKEMSGAKRVGKKEEKNLGGEKEMSGAKRVGKKEEKNQGGGKEMSGAKRVGKKEEKNQGGEKEMSGGETSREERGGKIWEGRKK
;
A
#
# COMPACT_ATOMS: atom_id res chain seq x y z
N MET A 1 11.52 18.15 -9.49
CA MET A 1 10.42 17.66 -8.61
C MET A 1 9.07 18.11 -9.18
N SER A 2 8.28 17.21 -9.75
CA SER A 2 6.90 17.51 -10.20
C SER A 2 5.89 16.83 -9.27
N GLY A 3 5.39 17.57 -8.29
CA GLY A 3 4.36 17.07 -7.38
C GLY A 3 3.03 16.90 -8.12
N ALA A 4 2.65 15.67 -8.47
CA ALA A 4 1.38 15.41 -9.14
C ALA A 4 0.20 15.47 -8.14
N LYS A 5 -0.66 16.49 -8.27
CA LYS A 5 -1.95 16.57 -7.58
C LYS A 5 -3.02 15.92 -8.46
N ARG A 6 -3.72 14.91 -7.94
CA ARG A 6 -4.86 14.28 -8.65
C ARG A 6 -6.10 14.22 -7.75
N VAL A 7 -7.24 14.56 -8.32
CA VAL A 7 -8.56 14.51 -7.67
C VAL A 7 -9.48 13.61 -8.50
N GLY A 8 -10.24 12.73 -7.85
CA GLY A 8 -11.21 11.84 -8.52
C GLY A 8 -10.89 10.35 -8.38
N LYS A 9 -11.53 9.52 -9.21
CA LYS A 9 -11.30 8.06 -9.26
C LYS A 9 -10.06 7.78 -10.12
N LYS A 10 -9.15 6.95 -9.62
CA LYS A 10 -8.03 6.43 -10.42
C LYS A 10 -7.95 4.91 -10.32
N GLU A 11 -7.91 4.24 -11.45
CA GLU A 11 -7.57 2.82 -11.55
C GLU A 11 -6.19 2.68 -12.18
N GLU A 12 -5.33 1.85 -11.57
CA GLU A 12 -4.01 1.52 -12.12
C GLU A 12 -3.83 0.00 -12.09
N LYS A 13 -3.41 -0.57 -13.23
CA LYS A 13 -3.03 -1.97 -13.35
C LYS A 13 -1.57 -2.04 -13.81
N ASN A 14 -0.70 -2.63 -13.02
CA ASN A 14 0.69 -2.89 -13.42
C ASN A 14 0.91 -4.41 -13.48
N LEU A 15 1.56 -4.88 -14.54
CA LEU A 15 1.85 -6.29 -14.82
C LEU A 15 3.38 -6.41 -14.97
N GLY A 16 4.10 -6.47 -13.85
CA GLY A 16 5.57 -6.42 -13.83
C GLY A 16 6.16 -5.02 -14.05
N GLY A 17 7.49 -4.92 -13.85
CA GLY A 17 8.29 -3.70 -13.96
C GLY A 17 8.43 -2.92 -12.64
N GLU A 18 9.43 -2.04 -12.60
CA GLU A 18 9.67 -1.12 -11.50
C GLU A 18 8.80 0.12 -11.64
N LYS A 19 8.24 0.60 -10.52
CA LYS A 19 7.48 1.84 -10.49
C LYS A 19 7.84 2.68 -9.29
N GLU A 20 8.55 3.76 -9.54
CA GLU A 20 8.84 4.78 -8.55
C GLU A 20 7.79 5.90 -8.60
N MET A 21 7.37 6.39 -7.43
CA MET A 21 6.53 7.57 -7.31
C MET A 21 6.96 8.41 -6.11
N SER A 22 7.45 9.62 -6.37
CA SER A 22 7.76 10.62 -5.35
C SER A 22 6.75 11.77 -5.32
N GLY A 23 6.49 12.32 -4.13
CA GLY A 23 5.84 13.63 -3.97
C GLY A 23 4.39 13.75 -4.48
N ALA A 24 3.60 12.67 -4.43
CA ALA A 24 2.24 12.67 -4.97
C ALA A 24 1.17 13.04 -3.93
N LYS A 25 0.25 13.96 -4.28
CA LYS A 25 -0.97 14.24 -3.49
C LYS A 25 -2.20 13.73 -4.22
N ARG A 26 -2.95 12.81 -3.61
CA ARG A 26 -4.18 12.24 -4.18
C ARG A 26 -5.37 12.40 -3.25
N VAL A 27 -6.48 12.88 -3.79
CA VAL A 27 -7.78 12.99 -3.10
C VAL A 27 -8.83 12.19 -3.90
N GLY A 28 -9.50 11.24 -3.25
CA GLY A 28 -10.52 10.40 -3.90
C GLY A 28 -10.20 8.90 -3.91
N LYS A 29 -11.00 8.13 -4.63
CA LYS A 29 -10.89 6.66 -4.70
C LYS A 29 -9.70 6.26 -5.59
N LYS A 30 -8.85 5.35 -5.12
CA LYS A 30 -7.90 4.64 -5.99
C LYS A 30 -8.05 3.15 -5.80
N GLU A 31 -8.11 2.47 -6.93
CA GLU A 31 -7.93 1.04 -7.03
C GLU A 31 -6.60 0.77 -7.74
N GLU A 32 -5.83 -0.15 -7.19
CA GLU A 32 -4.53 -0.50 -7.74
C GLU A 32 -4.36 -2.01 -7.73
N LYS A 33 -4.04 -2.58 -8.89
CA LYS A 33 -3.81 -4.00 -9.06
C LYS A 33 -2.41 -4.22 -9.63
N ASN A 34 -1.53 -4.83 -8.84
CA ASN A 34 -0.19 -5.18 -9.24
C ASN A 34 -0.05 -6.70 -9.33
N ARG A 35 0.66 -7.17 -10.34
CA ARG A 35 0.98 -8.59 -10.56
C ARG A 35 2.48 -8.69 -10.89
N GLY A 36 3.30 -8.95 -9.88
CA GLY A 36 4.77 -8.89 -9.95
C GLY A 36 5.34 -7.47 -10.13
N GLY A 37 6.67 -7.35 -9.99
CA GLY A 37 7.43 -6.10 -10.09
C GLY A 37 7.65 -5.40 -8.74
N GLU A 38 8.54 -4.41 -8.74
CA GLU A 38 8.87 -3.62 -7.54
C GLU A 38 8.18 -2.26 -7.60
N LYS A 39 7.76 -1.78 -6.44
CA LYS A 39 7.09 -0.50 -6.35
C LYS A 39 7.54 0.27 -5.14
N GLU A 40 8.23 1.36 -5.41
CA GLU A 40 8.64 2.32 -4.41
C GLU A 40 7.73 3.55 -4.42
N MET A 41 7.37 4.03 -3.23
CA MET A 41 6.56 5.22 -3.08
C MET A 41 7.06 6.07 -1.92
N SER A 42 7.63 7.23 -2.25
CA SER A 42 8.17 8.19 -1.28
C SER A 42 7.31 9.46 -1.20
N GLY A 43 7.12 10.01 0.00
CA GLY A 43 6.54 11.34 0.21
C GLY A 43 5.11 11.51 -0.32
N ALA A 44 4.28 10.47 -0.22
CA ALA A 44 2.92 10.48 -0.77
C ALA A 44 1.86 10.88 0.27
N LYS A 45 1.00 11.85 -0.06
CA LYS A 45 -0.19 12.20 0.74
C LYS A 45 -1.47 11.72 0.07
N ARG A 46 -2.28 10.95 0.78
CA ARG A 46 -3.55 10.43 0.26
C ARG A 46 -4.72 10.71 1.20
N VAL A 47 -5.82 11.21 0.65
CA VAL A 47 -7.09 11.39 1.35
C VAL A 47 -8.20 10.65 0.59
N GLY A 48 -8.97 9.81 1.27
CA GLY A 48 -10.08 9.05 0.70
C GLY A 48 -9.88 7.53 0.73
N LYS A 49 -10.60 6.81 -0.14
CA LYS A 49 -10.57 5.34 -0.19
C LYS A 49 -9.40 4.83 -1.04
N LYS A 50 -8.67 3.83 -0.56
CA LYS A 50 -7.66 3.10 -1.33
C LYS A 50 -7.91 1.60 -1.24
N GLU A 51 -8.09 0.95 -2.38
CA GLU A 51 -8.07 -0.50 -2.51
C GLU A 51 -6.81 -0.89 -3.28
N GLU A 52 -6.07 -1.86 -2.76
CA GLU A 52 -4.82 -2.31 -3.36
C GLU A 52 -4.74 -3.83 -3.32
N LYS A 53 -4.54 -4.44 -4.49
CA LYS A 53 -4.37 -5.88 -4.64
C LYS A 53 -3.01 -6.15 -5.27
N ASN A 54 -2.11 -6.75 -4.52
CA ASN A 54 -0.79 -7.17 -5.03
C ASN A 54 -0.72 -8.70 -5.08
N LEU A 55 -0.25 -9.22 -6.21
CA LEU A 55 -0.01 -10.64 -6.44
C LEU A 55 1.49 -10.79 -6.77
N GLY A 56 2.31 -11.02 -5.75
CA GLY A 56 3.78 -11.02 -5.85
C GLY A 56 4.41 -9.64 -6.07
N GLY A 57 5.75 -9.59 -5.97
CA GLY A 57 6.56 -8.37 -6.10
C GLY A 57 6.83 -7.67 -4.77
N GLU A 58 7.79 -6.74 -4.76
CA GLU A 58 8.16 -5.99 -3.58
C GLU A 58 7.53 -4.60 -3.57
N LYS A 59 7.23 -4.12 -2.39
CA LYS A 59 6.61 -2.81 -2.23
C LYS A 59 7.19 -2.10 -1.04
N GLU A 60 7.94 -1.07 -1.34
CA GLU A 60 8.48 -0.17 -0.35
C GLU A 60 7.70 1.15 -0.31
N MET A 61 7.56 1.70 0.88
CA MET A 61 6.84 2.95 1.06
C MET A 61 7.40 3.78 2.20
N SER A 62 7.99 4.92 1.85
CA SER A 62 8.59 5.86 2.79
C SER A 62 7.79 7.17 2.89
N GLY A 63 7.68 7.72 4.10
CA GLY A 63 7.15 9.09 4.30
C GLY A 63 5.71 9.29 3.81
N ALA A 64 4.85 8.28 3.92
CA ALA A 64 3.50 8.34 3.38
C ALA A 64 2.46 8.74 4.44
N LYS A 65 1.65 9.77 4.16
CA LYS A 65 0.50 10.15 5.00
C LYS A 65 -0.81 9.72 4.35
N ARG A 66 -1.63 8.92 5.05
CA ARG A 66 -2.96 8.50 4.60
C ARG A 66 -4.06 8.87 5.58
N VAL A 67 -5.15 9.41 5.05
CA VAL A 67 -6.39 9.68 5.79
C VAL A 67 -7.56 9.04 5.04
N GLY A 68 -8.31 8.14 5.69
CA GLY A 68 -9.50 7.48 5.12
C GLY A 68 -9.48 5.96 5.23
N LYS A 69 -10.27 5.28 4.38
CA LYS A 69 -10.33 3.80 4.35
C LYS A 69 -9.25 3.24 3.42
N LYS A 70 -8.51 2.24 3.88
CA LYS A 70 -7.62 1.43 3.07
C LYS A 70 -8.09 -0.03 3.10
N GLU A 71 -7.97 -0.72 1.99
CA GLU A 71 -8.08 -2.18 1.92
C GLU A 71 -6.89 -2.66 1.13
N GLU A 72 -6.16 -3.62 1.68
CA GLU A 72 -4.98 -4.18 1.05
C GLU A 72 -5.04 -5.70 1.09
N LYS A 73 -4.93 -6.32 -0.08
CA LYS A 73 -4.85 -7.75 -0.24
C LYS A 73 -3.56 -8.11 -0.96
N ASN A 74 -2.63 -8.75 -0.26
CA ASN A 74 -1.37 -9.21 -0.83
C ASN A 74 -1.35 -10.74 -0.86
N GLN A 75 -0.90 -11.32 -1.96
CA GLN A 75 -0.60 -12.75 -2.08
C GLN A 75 0.85 -12.89 -2.55
N GLY A 76 1.76 -13.25 -1.63
CA GLY A 76 3.22 -13.29 -1.86
C GLY A 76 3.89 -11.91 -2.02
N GLY A 77 5.24 -11.90 -1.96
CA GLY A 77 6.09 -10.72 -2.09
C GLY A 77 6.39 -9.98 -0.79
N GLY A 78 7.41 -9.12 -0.79
CA GLY A 78 7.83 -8.32 0.36
C GLY A 78 7.07 -7.00 0.46
N LYS A 79 6.81 -6.53 1.68
CA LYS A 79 6.27 -5.20 1.91
C LYS A 79 6.99 -4.51 3.04
N GLU A 80 7.67 -3.44 2.71
CA GLU A 80 8.34 -2.58 3.66
C GLU A 80 7.65 -1.23 3.74
N MET A 81 7.68 -0.66 4.93
CA MET A 81 7.07 0.64 5.14
C MET A 81 7.71 1.41 6.27
N SER A 82 8.19 2.60 5.93
CA SER A 82 8.87 3.49 6.85
C SER A 82 8.23 4.87 6.92
N GLY A 83 8.24 5.48 8.10
CA GLY A 83 7.78 6.86 8.32
C GLY A 83 6.34 7.12 7.89
N ALA A 84 5.45 6.12 7.98
CA ALA A 84 4.09 6.23 7.46
C ALA A 84 3.09 6.65 8.54
N LYS A 85 2.34 7.75 8.32
CA LYS A 85 1.24 8.17 9.21
C LYS A 85 -0.11 7.78 8.63
N ARG A 86 -0.95 7.09 9.41
CA ARG A 86 -2.30 6.67 9.01
C ARG A 86 -3.36 7.10 10.00
N VAL A 87 -4.44 7.64 9.47
CA VAL A 87 -5.65 7.99 10.21
C VAL A 87 -6.86 7.38 9.49
N GLY A 88 -7.64 6.54 10.18
CA GLY A 88 -8.83 5.87 9.62
C GLY A 88 -8.72 4.34 9.58
N LYS A 89 -9.62 3.68 8.83
CA LYS A 89 -9.72 2.21 8.74
C LYS A 89 -8.80 1.63 7.64
N LYS A 90 -8.28 0.43 7.81
CA LYS A 90 -7.29 -0.28 6.96
C LYS A 90 -7.46 -1.83 7.02
N GLU A 91 -8.31 -2.43 6.24
CA GLU A 91 -8.36 -3.89 6.23
C GLU A 91 -7.13 -4.43 5.49
N GLU A 92 -6.43 -5.40 6.07
CA GLU A 92 -5.25 -6.00 5.46
C GLU A 92 -5.33 -7.52 5.52
N LYS A 93 -5.19 -8.15 4.36
CA LYS A 93 -5.17 -9.60 4.20
C LYS A 93 -3.94 -9.98 3.39
N ASN A 94 -2.95 -10.53 4.08
CA ASN A 94 -1.71 -11.00 3.45
C ASN A 94 -1.70 -12.53 3.50
N GLN A 95 -1.48 -13.16 2.35
CA GLN A 95 -1.31 -14.61 2.22
C GLN A 95 0.09 -14.87 1.65
N GLY A 96 1.05 -15.16 2.54
CA GLY A 96 2.48 -15.28 2.21
C GLY A 96 3.19 -13.94 2.00
N GLY A 97 4.54 -13.99 2.06
CA GLY A 97 5.41 -12.82 1.94
C GLY A 97 5.75 -12.14 3.28
N GLU A 98 6.86 -11.39 3.29
CA GLU A 98 7.33 -10.68 4.47
C GLU A 98 6.71 -9.29 4.56
N LYS A 99 6.50 -8.82 5.79
CA LYS A 99 5.97 -7.47 6.02
C LYS A 99 6.69 -6.83 7.18
N GLU A 100 7.37 -5.73 6.88
CA GLU A 100 8.02 -4.88 7.85
C GLU A 100 7.34 -3.51 7.93
N MET A 101 7.26 -2.98 9.14
CA MET A 101 6.81 -1.61 9.41
C MET A 101 7.75 -0.99 10.43
N SER A 102 8.53 0.01 10.03
CA SER A 102 9.52 0.68 10.86
C SER A 102 9.25 2.18 10.92
N GLY A 103 8.85 2.68 12.08
CA GLY A 103 8.52 4.10 12.23
C GLY A 103 7.22 4.50 11.52
N GLY A 104 6.34 5.16 12.27
CA GLY A 104 5.05 5.59 11.79
C GLY A 104 4.01 5.63 12.89
N GLU A 105 3.02 6.48 12.72
CA GLU A 105 1.94 6.64 13.69
C GLU A 105 0.63 6.16 13.07
N THR A 106 -0.02 5.22 13.76
CA THR A 106 -1.35 4.74 13.39
C THR A 106 -2.34 5.16 14.48
N SER A 107 -3.33 5.98 14.11
CA SER A 107 -4.48 6.25 14.98
C SER A 107 -5.67 5.51 14.37
N ARG A 108 -5.95 4.29 14.84
CA ARG A 108 -6.73 3.31 14.06
C ARG A 108 -7.33 2.10 14.82
N GLU A 109 -8.53 1.66 14.40
CA GLU A 109 -9.11 0.30 14.52
C GLU A 109 -8.53 -0.67 13.44
N GLU A 110 -7.59 -1.56 13.80
CA GLU A 110 -7.04 -2.62 12.92
C GLU A 110 -7.87 -3.91 13.00
N ARG A 111 -8.40 -4.37 11.85
CA ARG A 111 -8.95 -5.74 11.71
C ARG A 111 -7.97 -6.54 10.86
N GLY A 112 -7.15 -7.38 11.49
CA GLY A 112 -6.13 -8.20 10.82
C GLY A 112 -6.69 -9.54 10.35
N GLY A 113 -6.45 -9.90 9.09
CA GLY A 113 -6.71 -11.25 8.58
C GLY A 113 -5.63 -12.24 9.05
N LYS A 114 -6.05 -13.46 9.38
CA LYS A 114 -5.18 -14.58 9.83
C LYS A 114 -3.93 -14.71 8.96
N ILE A 115 -2.76 -14.60 9.60
CA ILE A 115 -1.46 -15.00 9.04
C ILE A 115 -1.53 -16.53 8.88
N TRP A 116 -1.43 -17.03 7.65
CA TRP A 116 -1.37 -18.46 7.41
C TRP A 116 0.11 -18.86 7.37
N GLU A 117 0.63 -19.38 8.47
CA GLU A 117 1.90 -20.12 8.43
C GLU A 117 1.66 -21.38 7.60
N GLY A 118 2.43 -21.51 6.52
CA GLY A 118 2.39 -22.68 5.65
C GLY A 118 2.68 -23.93 6.47
N ARG A 119 1.72 -24.85 6.52
CA ARG A 119 1.93 -26.20 7.02
C ARG A 119 2.91 -26.89 6.06
N LYS A 120 4.18 -27.01 6.46
CA LYS A 120 5.13 -27.91 5.78
C LYS A 120 4.53 -29.33 5.84
N LYS A 121 4.40 -29.95 4.67
CA LYS A 121 4.01 -31.36 4.51
C LYS A 121 5.28 -32.19 4.56
#